data_AF-A0A6N2CAF4-F1
#
_entry.id   AF-A0A6N2CAF4-F1
#
_cell.length_a   1.000
_cell.length_b   1.000
_cell.length_c   1.000
_cell.angle_alpha   90.00
_cell.angle_beta   90.00
_cell.angle_gamma   90.00
#
_symmetry.space_group_name_H-M   'P 1'
#
loop_
_entity.id
_entity.type
_entity.pdbx_description
1 polymer ?
#
loop_
_entity_poly.entity_id
_entity_poly.type
_entity_poly.pdbx_seq_one_letter_code
_entity_poly.pdbx_strand_id
1 'polypeptide(L)'
;MAVDESNNHDDEMVQTSSPKEFTTNQGCFNVDNATDDVGIVETSTEKEFTPNGLEVEGRSNMEPYVGMEFESEEAAKAYYSTYATHLGFIMRVDAFRRSMRNGELVWRRLVCNKEGFSKSRQSQNGKKKCRAIREGCKAMIIVKKEQSGKWLVAKLVKEHNHELVVKPVNTPKGAILCQTPDDKDVKIRELTAELQKERKRSAALQEQLDMLLKDMEDHSDQLSKNINGIVKSVKELESRKIVFPNVR
;
A
#
# COMPACT_ATOMS: atom_id res chain seq x y z
N MET A 1 -92.24 -16.45 -9.30
CA MET A 1 -91.72 -16.57 -7.91
C MET A 1 -90.25 -16.94 -8.02
N ALA A 2 -89.36 -16.12 -7.41
CA ALA A 2 -87.94 -16.36 -7.05
C ALA A 2 -86.94 -16.69 -8.19
N VAL A 3 -86.04 -15.76 -8.63
CA VAL A 3 -84.65 -15.41 -8.14
C VAL A 3 -83.69 -16.61 -8.18
N ASP A 4 -82.53 -16.63 -8.85
CA ASP A 4 -81.27 -15.84 -8.79
C ASP A 4 -80.44 -16.14 -10.09
N GLU A 5 -79.36 -15.49 -10.53
CA GLU A 5 -78.57 -14.30 -10.16
C GLU A 5 -77.75 -13.95 -11.43
N SER A 6 -77.70 -12.66 -11.77
CA SER A 6 -76.85 -12.12 -12.83
C SER A 6 -75.49 -11.71 -12.25
N ASN A 7 -74.39 -11.96 -12.97
CA ASN A 7 -73.41 -10.92 -13.34
C ASN A 7 -72.14 -11.53 -13.96
N ASN A 8 -71.81 -11.06 -15.17
CA ASN A 8 -70.44 -10.85 -15.64
C ASN A 8 -70.48 -9.75 -16.71
N HIS A 9 -70.42 -8.51 -16.22
CA HIS A 9 -69.87 -7.28 -16.81
C HIS A 9 -68.49 -7.12 -16.11
N ASP A 10 -67.36 -6.68 -16.65
CA ASP A 10 -67.09 -5.61 -17.61
C ASP A 10 -65.65 -5.72 -18.15
N ASP A 11 -65.41 -5.05 -19.27
CA ASP A 11 -64.11 -4.60 -19.78
C ASP A 11 -63.31 -3.78 -18.74
N GLU A 12 -61.99 -3.95 -18.65
CA GLU A 12 -61.10 -2.83 -18.33
C GLU A 12 -59.65 -3.01 -18.82
N MET A 13 -59.12 -1.92 -19.37
CA MET A 13 -57.77 -1.70 -19.88
C MET A 13 -56.99 -0.88 -18.84
N VAL A 14 -55.79 -1.28 -18.38
CA VAL A 14 -54.74 -0.32 -17.95
C VAL A 14 -53.36 -0.96 -17.71
N GLN A 15 -52.33 -0.21 -18.09
CA GLN A 15 -50.89 -0.47 -17.98
C GLN A 15 -50.38 -0.35 -16.53
N THR A 16 -49.42 -1.19 -16.08
CA THR A 16 -48.43 -0.79 -15.04
C THR A 16 -47.08 -1.53 -15.11
N SER A 17 -46.02 -0.72 -15.19
CA SER A 17 -44.64 -0.77 -14.64
C SER A 17 -44.00 -2.02 -13.96
N SER A 18 -42.68 -2.13 -14.25
CA SER A 18 -41.53 -2.55 -13.40
C SER A 18 -40.99 -3.99 -13.47
N PRO A 19 -39.72 -4.19 -13.91
CA PRO A 19 -38.95 -5.40 -13.62
C PRO A 19 -38.35 -5.35 -12.22
N LYS A 20 -38.55 -6.44 -11.49
CA LYS A 20 -38.21 -6.68 -10.10
C LYS A 20 -36.71 -6.64 -9.82
N GLU A 21 -36.37 -5.99 -8.71
CA GLU A 21 -35.09 -6.14 -8.02
C GLU A 21 -34.86 -7.61 -7.64
N PHE A 22 -33.62 -8.09 -7.76
CA PHE A 22 -33.18 -9.26 -7.02
C PHE A 22 -31.78 -9.06 -6.45
N THR A 23 -31.67 -9.49 -5.21
CA THR A 23 -30.75 -9.07 -4.17
C THR A 23 -29.40 -9.81 -4.20
N THR A 24 -28.38 -9.05 -3.80
CA THR A 24 -27.34 -9.42 -2.83
C THR A 24 -26.54 -10.71 -3.07
N ASN A 25 -25.30 -10.52 -3.50
CA ASN A 25 -24.17 -11.25 -2.93
C ASN A 25 -23.16 -10.22 -2.37
N GLN A 26 -23.32 -9.95 -1.08
CA GLN A 26 -22.37 -9.20 -0.26
C GLN A 26 -21.23 -10.14 0.12
N GLY A 27 -20.18 -10.17 -0.71
CA GLY A 27 -18.91 -10.82 -0.38
C GLY A 27 -17.81 -9.79 -0.26
N CYS A 28 -17.51 -9.35 0.97
CA CYS A 28 -16.28 -8.63 1.27
C CYS A 28 -15.13 -9.64 1.29
N PHE A 29 -14.38 -9.75 0.19
CA PHE A 29 -13.05 -10.34 0.24
C PHE A 29 -12.04 -9.20 0.33
N ASN A 30 -11.45 -9.06 1.51
CA ASN A 30 -10.13 -8.47 1.65
C ASN A 30 -9.18 -9.41 0.89
N VAL A 31 -8.39 -8.86 -0.02
CA VAL A 31 -7.19 -9.57 -0.50
C VAL A 31 -6.04 -8.88 0.21
N ASP A 32 -5.47 -9.62 1.14
CA ASP A 32 -4.23 -9.29 1.82
C ASP A 32 -3.11 -9.16 0.78
N ASN A 33 -2.29 -8.13 0.98
CA ASN A 33 -0.99 -8.01 0.33
C ASN A 33 -0.14 -9.22 0.74
N ALA A 34 0.32 -10.00 -0.23
CA ALA A 34 1.50 -10.84 -0.09
C ALA A 34 2.62 -10.20 -0.92
N THR A 35 3.65 -9.76 -0.21
CA THR A 35 4.98 -9.47 -0.72
C THR A 35 5.67 -10.77 -1.12
N ASP A 36 6.16 -10.87 -2.35
CA ASP A 36 7.21 -11.81 -2.70
C ASP A 36 8.45 -11.02 -3.17
N ASP A 37 9.50 -11.20 -2.38
CA ASP A 37 10.89 -10.93 -2.66
C ASP A 37 11.39 -11.91 -3.74
N VAL A 38 12.17 -11.42 -4.71
CA VAL A 38 13.28 -12.10 -5.38
C VAL A 38 13.87 -11.18 -6.45
N GLY A 39 15.20 -10.99 -6.38
CA GLY A 39 16.04 -11.16 -7.56
C GLY A 39 16.54 -9.90 -8.27
N ILE A 40 17.72 -9.46 -7.82
CA ILE A 40 18.71 -8.64 -8.54
C ILE A 40 18.82 -9.02 -10.03
N VAL A 41 18.75 -8.02 -10.91
CA VAL A 41 19.63 -7.91 -12.09
C VAL A 41 19.81 -6.42 -12.44
N GLU A 42 21.01 -5.91 -12.17
CA GLU A 42 21.50 -4.65 -12.70
C GLU A 42 21.65 -4.75 -14.22
N THR A 43 21.08 -3.79 -14.97
CA THR A 43 21.65 -3.39 -16.26
C THR A 43 21.54 -1.88 -16.40
N SER A 44 22.71 -1.27 -16.34
CA SER A 44 22.95 0.16 -16.48
C SER A 44 22.61 0.62 -17.90
N THR A 45 21.83 1.69 -18.03
CA THR A 45 22.05 2.66 -19.11
C THR A 45 21.67 4.03 -18.59
N GLU A 46 22.70 4.77 -18.20
CA GLU A 46 22.66 6.19 -17.88
C GLU A 46 22.17 6.98 -19.10
N LYS A 47 21.17 7.84 -18.91
CA LYS A 47 21.07 9.11 -19.63
C LYS A 47 20.41 10.14 -18.73
N GLU A 48 21.28 10.87 -18.05
CA GLU A 48 21.02 12.20 -17.51
C GLU A 48 20.40 13.09 -18.60
N PHE A 49 19.24 13.68 -18.32
CA PHE A 49 18.85 14.96 -18.91
C PHE A 49 17.93 15.70 -17.93
N THR A 50 18.49 16.66 -17.21
CA THR A 50 17.74 17.75 -16.58
C THR A 50 17.96 19.02 -17.41
N PRO A 51 17.28 20.12 -17.09
CA PRO A 51 15.84 20.34 -17.11
C PRO A 51 15.49 21.57 -17.95
N ASN A 52 14.24 21.76 -18.35
CA ASN A 52 13.50 23.05 -18.36
C ASN A 52 12.40 23.09 -19.42
N GLY A 53 11.24 23.58 -18.97
CA GLY A 53 10.40 24.45 -19.78
C GLY A 53 9.43 23.77 -20.74
N LEU A 54 8.24 23.43 -20.24
CA LEU A 54 7.04 23.86 -20.97
C LEU A 54 5.88 24.07 -19.99
N GLU A 55 5.48 25.33 -19.89
CA GLU A 55 4.27 25.77 -19.23
C GLU A 55 3.04 25.32 -20.03
N VAL A 56 2.02 24.87 -19.29
CA VAL A 56 0.59 25.08 -19.52
C VAL A 56 0.13 25.23 -20.97
N GLU A 57 -0.24 24.11 -21.60
CA GLU A 57 -1.33 24.01 -22.59
C GLU A 57 -1.78 22.55 -22.62
N GLY A 58 -3.00 22.26 -22.15
CA GLY A 58 -3.55 20.89 -22.19
C GLY A 58 -4.46 20.48 -21.02
N ARG A 59 -5.24 21.39 -20.43
CA ARG A 59 -6.31 21.03 -19.46
C ARG A 59 -7.53 20.36 -20.09
N SER A 60 -7.46 19.95 -21.35
CA SER A 60 -8.64 19.67 -22.19
C SER A 60 -8.76 18.21 -22.65
N ASN A 61 -8.13 17.22 -22.00
CA ASN A 61 -8.28 15.80 -22.39
C ASN A 61 -8.31 14.77 -21.25
N MET A 62 -8.44 15.16 -19.98
CA MET A 62 -8.49 14.20 -18.85
C MET A 62 -9.89 13.92 -18.33
N GLU A 63 -10.92 14.53 -18.90
CA GLU A 63 -12.28 14.38 -18.39
C GLU A 63 -12.93 13.10 -18.95
N PRO A 64 -13.40 12.18 -18.09
CA PRO A 64 -14.13 11.01 -18.55
C PRO A 64 -15.43 11.42 -19.24
N TYR A 65 -15.79 10.67 -20.28
CA TYR A 65 -17.09 10.77 -20.94
C TYR A 65 -17.70 9.38 -21.17
N VAL A 66 -19.03 9.35 -21.32
CA VAL A 66 -19.75 8.10 -21.62
C VAL A 66 -19.41 7.66 -23.04
N GLY A 67 -19.05 6.39 -23.22
CA GLY A 67 -18.60 5.83 -24.49
C GLY A 67 -17.08 5.81 -24.69
N MET A 68 -16.27 6.30 -23.73
CA MET A 68 -14.82 6.06 -23.77
C MET A 68 -14.51 4.57 -23.78
N GLU A 69 -13.61 4.14 -24.67
CA GLU A 69 -13.14 2.77 -24.79
C GLU A 69 -11.75 2.59 -24.14
N PHE A 70 -11.55 1.41 -23.56
CA PHE A 70 -10.29 0.96 -22.97
C PHE A 70 -10.00 -0.48 -23.40
N GLU A 71 -8.73 -0.82 -23.48
CA GLU A 71 -8.27 -2.16 -23.87
C GLU A 71 -8.46 -3.18 -22.75
N SER A 72 -8.42 -2.75 -21.48
CA SER A 72 -8.53 -3.62 -20.30
C SER A 72 -9.31 -2.98 -19.15
N GLU A 73 -9.70 -3.82 -18.16
CA GLU A 73 -10.34 -3.34 -16.93
C GLU A 73 -9.38 -2.47 -16.13
N GLU A 74 -8.12 -2.91 -16.08
CA GLU A 74 -7.04 -2.26 -15.36
C GLU A 74 -6.73 -0.88 -15.95
N ALA A 75 -6.75 -0.74 -17.29
CA ALA A 75 -6.57 0.54 -17.96
C ALA A 75 -7.70 1.52 -17.60
N ALA A 76 -8.95 1.07 -17.63
CA ALA A 76 -10.10 1.89 -17.23
C ALA A 76 -10.03 2.31 -15.74
N LYS A 77 -9.61 1.39 -14.86
CA LYS A 77 -9.40 1.67 -13.44
C LYS A 77 -8.28 2.67 -13.21
N ALA A 78 -7.15 2.51 -13.89
CA ALA A 78 -6.00 3.41 -13.79
C ALA A 78 -6.37 4.82 -14.25
N TYR A 79 -7.05 4.93 -15.39
CA TYR A 79 -7.55 6.21 -15.91
C TYR A 79 -8.48 6.92 -14.93
N TYR A 80 -9.45 6.21 -14.36
CA TYR A 80 -10.34 6.84 -13.37
C TYR A 80 -9.60 7.19 -12.07
N SER A 81 -8.59 6.42 -11.68
CA SER A 81 -7.74 6.74 -10.53
C SER A 81 -6.93 8.02 -10.75
N THR A 82 -6.34 8.21 -11.92
CA THR A 82 -5.57 9.42 -12.24
C THR A 82 -6.51 10.63 -12.31
N TYR A 83 -7.66 10.50 -12.97
CA TYR A 83 -8.71 11.52 -12.97
C TYR A 83 -9.16 11.89 -11.55
N ALA A 84 -9.43 10.91 -10.70
CA ALA A 84 -9.82 11.13 -9.31
C ALA A 84 -8.76 11.91 -8.53
N THR A 85 -7.49 11.50 -8.66
CA THR A 85 -6.38 12.21 -8.01
C THR A 85 -6.21 13.64 -8.51
N HIS A 86 -6.40 13.88 -9.81
CA HIS A 86 -6.32 15.21 -10.39
C HIS A 86 -7.45 16.11 -9.89
N LEU A 87 -8.66 15.56 -9.76
CA LEU A 87 -9.80 16.26 -9.17
C LEU A 87 -9.79 16.28 -7.63
N GLY A 88 -8.77 15.73 -6.96
CA GLY A 88 -8.67 15.83 -5.50
C GLY A 88 -9.61 14.91 -4.72
N PHE A 89 -10.04 13.79 -5.30
CA PHE A 89 -10.72 12.73 -4.56
C PHE A 89 -10.05 11.37 -4.73
N ILE A 90 -10.36 10.45 -3.82
CA ILE A 90 -9.92 9.06 -3.92
C ILE A 90 -11.08 8.23 -4.43
N MET A 91 -10.82 7.41 -5.44
CA MET A 91 -11.76 6.40 -5.91
C MET A 91 -11.61 5.09 -5.12
N ARG A 92 -12.69 4.32 -5.05
CA ARG A 92 -12.70 2.94 -4.56
C ARG A 92 -13.44 2.06 -5.55
N VAL A 93 -13.07 0.79 -5.58
CA VAL A 93 -13.83 -0.25 -6.26
C VAL A 93 -15.04 -0.57 -5.40
N ASP A 94 -16.23 -0.52 -5.96
CA ASP A 94 -17.46 -0.78 -5.22
C ASP A 94 -18.05 -2.15 -5.53
N ALA A 95 -18.30 -2.43 -6.81
CA ALA A 95 -18.93 -3.66 -7.23
C ALA A 95 -18.39 -4.11 -8.58
N PHE A 96 -18.53 -5.40 -8.85
CA PHE A 96 -18.19 -6.01 -10.13
C PHE A 96 -19.16 -7.13 -10.47
N ARG A 97 -19.28 -7.44 -11.76
CA ARG A 97 -20.04 -8.58 -12.24
C ARG A 97 -19.16 -9.44 -13.14
N ARG A 98 -19.28 -10.75 -12.98
CA ARG A 98 -18.64 -11.75 -13.84
C ARG A 98 -19.66 -12.37 -14.80
N SER A 99 -19.20 -12.76 -15.97
CA SER A 99 -19.98 -13.56 -16.92
C SER A 99 -20.24 -14.94 -16.32
N MET A 100 -21.48 -15.41 -16.42
CA MET A 100 -21.84 -16.76 -15.96
C MET A 100 -21.23 -17.86 -16.82
N ARG A 101 -20.92 -17.56 -18.10
CA ARG A 101 -20.41 -18.55 -19.05
C ARG A 101 -18.92 -18.78 -18.92
N ASN A 102 -18.15 -17.70 -18.77
CA ASN A 102 -16.69 -17.74 -18.86
C ASN A 102 -16.01 -17.29 -17.54
N GLY A 103 -16.76 -16.84 -16.54
CA GLY A 103 -16.19 -16.30 -15.30
C GLY A 103 -15.49 -14.94 -15.43
N GLU A 104 -15.33 -14.41 -16.64
CA GLU A 104 -14.65 -13.13 -16.89
C GLU A 104 -15.39 -11.92 -16.32
N LEU A 105 -14.66 -10.89 -15.93
CA LEU A 105 -15.24 -9.60 -15.53
C LEU A 105 -15.89 -8.92 -16.73
N VAL A 106 -17.17 -8.57 -16.59
CA VAL A 106 -17.97 -7.92 -17.65
C VAL A 106 -18.46 -6.53 -17.27
N TRP A 107 -18.37 -6.18 -15.99
CA TRP A 107 -18.88 -4.93 -15.48
C TRP A 107 -18.16 -4.55 -14.19
N ARG A 108 -17.87 -3.27 -14.03
CA ARG A 108 -17.22 -2.71 -12.86
C ARG A 108 -17.83 -1.37 -12.50
N ARG A 109 -18.07 -1.17 -11.20
CA ARG A 109 -18.49 0.11 -10.61
C ARG A 109 -17.38 0.65 -9.72
N LEU A 110 -16.97 1.87 -10.03
CA LEU A 110 -15.97 2.64 -9.30
C LEU A 110 -16.65 3.89 -8.75
N VAL A 111 -16.39 4.21 -7.49
CA VAL A 111 -17.10 5.29 -6.76
C VAL A 111 -16.12 6.15 -5.97
N CYS A 112 -16.55 7.32 -5.53
CA CYS A 112 -15.77 8.13 -4.59
C CYS A 112 -15.65 7.42 -3.22
N ASN A 113 -14.54 7.62 -2.50
CA ASN A 113 -14.35 7.08 -1.16
C ASN A 113 -15.40 7.57 -0.14
N LYS A 114 -15.96 8.77 -0.35
CA LYS A 114 -17.04 9.36 0.46
C LYS A 114 -18.45 8.89 0.04
N GLU A 115 -18.57 7.91 -0.86
CA GLU A 115 -19.86 7.38 -1.32
C GLU A 115 -20.56 6.51 -0.27
N GLY A 116 -21.89 6.66 -0.19
CA GLY A 116 -22.77 6.01 0.79
C GLY A 116 -22.79 6.71 2.15
N PHE A 117 -23.53 6.15 3.11
CA PHE A 117 -23.60 6.67 4.48
C PHE A 117 -23.05 5.62 5.45
N SER A 118 -22.06 5.98 6.26
CA SER A 118 -21.60 5.11 7.33
C SER A 118 -22.56 5.26 8.52
N LYS A 119 -23.30 4.20 8.86
CA LYS A 119 -24.03 4.17 10.13
C LYS A 119 -23.00 4.26 11.25
N SER A 120 -23.04 5.34 12.02
CA SER A 120 -22.31 5.47 13.29
C SER A 120 -22.86 4.42 14.26
N ARG A 121 -22.43 3.16 14.11
CA ARG A 121 -22.59 2.18 15.18
C ARG A 121 -21.59 2.61 16.24
N GLN A 122 -22.08 3.29 17.27
CA GLN A 122 -21.35 3.46 18.53
C GLN A 122 -20.79 2.09 18.91
N SER A 123 -19.47 1.95 18.77
CA SER A 123 -18.80 0.73 19.16
C SER A 123 -18.87 0.68 20.69
N GLN A 124 -19.71 -0.21 21.23
CA GLN A 124 -19.80 -0.50 22.66
C GLN A 124 -18.45 -0.95 23.25
N ASN A 125 -17.53 -1.41 22.39
CA ASN A 125 -16.13 -1.61 22.75
C ASN A 125 -15.32 -0.42 22.22
N GLY A 126 -14.72 0.40 23.10
CA GLY A 126 -14.02 1.67 22.84
C GLY A 126 -12.89 1.71 21.78
N LYS A 127 -12.77 0.70 20.90
CA LYS A 127 -11.95 0.72 19.69
C LYS A 127 -12.72 1.43 18.57
N LYS A 128 -12.58 2.77 18.49
CA LYS A 128 -13.01 3.53 17.30
C LYS A 128 -12.17 3.05 16.10
N LYS A 129 -12.68 2.11 15.31
CA LYS A 129 -12.11 1.84 13.98
C LYS A 129 -12.35 3.10 13.16
N CYS A 130 -11.30 3.76 12.69
CA CYS A 130 -11.37 4.87 11.74
C CYS A 130 -12.00 4.38 10.43
N ARG A 131 -13.32 4.29 10.41
CA ARG A 131 -14.08 4.09 9.19
C ARG A 131 -14.17 5.44 8.51
N ALA A 132 -13.81 5.51 7.23
CA ALA A 132 -13.99 6.70 6.44
C ALA A 132 -15.43 7.23 6.63
N ILE A 133 -15.55 8.51 7.01
CA ILE A 133 -16.84 9.18 7.13
C ILE A 133 -17.37 9.29 5.70
N ARG A 134 -18.40 8.51 5.39
CA ARG A 134 -19.04 8.52 4.07
C ARG A 134 -20.16 9.55 4.13
N GLU A 135 -20.04 10.58 3.29
CA GLU A 135 -20.90 11.77 3.26
C GLU A 135 -22.07 11.63 2.27
N GLY A 136 -22.25 10.45 1.68
CA GLY A 136 -23.31 10.20 0.70
C GLY A 136 -22.96 10.64 -0.72
N CYS A 137 -21.67 10.74 -1.06
CA CYS A 137 -21.24 11.17 -2.39
C CYS A 137 -21.82 10.27 -3.48
N LYS A 138 -22.29 10.87 -4.59
CA LYS A 138 -22.91 10.14 -5.71
C LYS A 138 -21.98 9.94 -6.90
N ALA A 139 -20.79 10.57 -6.89
CA ALA A 139 -19.81 10.43 -7.95
C ALA A 139 -19.40 8.98 -8.19
N MET A 140 -19.57 8.53 -9.43
CA MET A 140 -19.33 7.15 -9.84
C MET A 140 -19.08 7.04 -11.34
N ILE A 141 -18.30 6.04 -11.72
CA ILE A 141 -18.15 5.60 -13.11
C ILE A 141 -18.45 4.09 -13.18
N ILE A 142 -19.14 3.70 -14.24
CA ILE A 142 -19.43 2.31 -14.57
C ILE A 142 -18.75 2.01 -15.89
N VAL A 143 -17.98 0.93 -15.92
CA VAL A 143 -17.40 0.39 -17.15
C VAL A 143 -17.94 -1.01 -17.42
N LYS A 144 -18.18 -1.31 -18.70
CA LYS A 144 -18.76 -2.57 -19.17
C LYS A 144 -17.90 -3.13 -20.29
N LYS A 145 -17.67 -4.45 -20.27
CA LYS A 145 -17.00 -5.16 -21.36
C LYS A 145 -17.99 -5.36 -22.53
N GLU A 146 -17.56 -4.97 -23.72
CA GLU A 146 -18.26 -5.21 -24.98
C GLU A 146 -17.94 -6.62 -25.52
N GLN A 147 -18.75 -7.10 -26.46
CA GLN A 147 -18.51 -8.36 -27.18
C GLN A 147 -17.18 -8.34 -27.96
N SER A 148 -16.70 -7.15 -28.35
CA SER A 148 -15.40 -6.94 -28.98
C SER A 148 -14.21 -7.19 -28.05
N GLY A 149 -14.46 -7.36 -26.74
CA GLY A 149 -13.44 -7.53 -25.71
C GLY A 149 -12.98 -6.22 -25.07
N LYS A 150 -13.32 -5.07 -25.66
CA LYS A 150 -13.00 -3.74 -25.13
C LYS A 150 -13.91 -3.34 -23.96
N TRP A 151 -13.45 -2.41 -23.15
CA TRP A 151 -14.16 -1.87 -22.00
C TRP A 151 -14.67 -0.46 -22.30
N LEU A 152 -15.98 -0.23 -22.19
CA LEU A 152 -16.58 1.08 -22.41
C LEU A 152 -17.12 1.71 -21.13
N VAL A 153 -17.07 3.05 -21.03
CA VAL A 153 -17.75 3.80 -19.97
C VAL A 153 -19.25 3.83 -20.25
N ALA A 154 -20.02 3.08 -19.47
CA ALA A 154 -21.48 2.97 -19.63
C ALA A 154 -22.24 4.06 -18.87
N LYS A 155 -21.72 4.52 -17.72
CA LYS A 155 -22.34 5.58 -16.92
C LYS A 155 -21.27 6.38 -16.20
N LEU A 156 -21.48 7.69 -16.12
CA LEU A 156 -20.61 8.60 -15.41
C LEU A 156 -21.46 9.61 -14.63
N VAL A 157 -21.12 9.80 -13.37
CA VAL A 157 -21.69 10.84 -12.49
C VAL A 157 -20.50 11.61 -11.93
N LYS A 158 -20.39 12.88 -12.31
CA LYS A 158 -19.29 13.77 -11.92
C LYS A 158 -19.59 14.56 -10.64
N GLU A 159 -20.85 14.62 -10.24
CA GLU A 159 -21.29 15.43 -9.10
C GLU A 159 -20.80 14.86 -7.77
N HIS A 160 -20.05 15.70 -7.04
CA HIS A 160 -19.64 15.46 -5.66
C HIS A 160 -20.48 16.32 -4.73
N ASN A 161 -20.82 15.78 -3.56
CA ASN A 161 -21.52 16.49 -2.50
C ASN A 161 -20.59 17.01 -1.40
N HIS A 162 -19.29 17.05 -1.70
CA HIS A 162 -18.24 17.47 -0.78
C HIS A 162 -17.18 18.25 -1.55
N GLU A 163 -16.42 19.07 -0.84
CA GLU A 163 -15.32 19.82 -1.44
C GLU A 163 -14.24 18.87 -1.97
N LEU A 164 -13.73 19.20 -3.15
CA LEU A 164 -12.68 18.49 -3.86
C LEU A 164 -11.36 19.24 -3.62
N VAL A 165 -10.53 18.72 -2.71
CA VAL A 165 -9.25 19.36 -2.39
C VAL A 165 -8.18 18.85 -3.34
N VAL A 166 -7.92 19.60 -4.41
CA VAL A 166 -6.81 19.34 -5.32
C VAL A 166 -5.51 19.64 -4.57
N LYS A 167 -4.85 18.59 -4.08
CA LYS A 167 -3.51 18.72 -3.50
C LYS A 167 -2.47 18.63 -4.62
N PRO A 168 -1.49 19.55 -4.70
CA PRO A 168 -0.40 19.43 -5.66
C PRO A 168 0.37 18.12 -5.42
N VAL A 169 0.85 17.53 -6.51
CA VAL A 169 1.27 16.12 -6.75
C VAL A 169 2.43 15.57 -5.87
N ASN A 170 2.74 16.18 -4.72
CA ASN A 170 3.91 15.87 -3.89
C ASN A 170 3.58 15.40 -2.46
N THR A 171 2.46 14.70 -2.23
CA THR A 171 2.20 14.06 -0.91
C THR A 171 2.10 12.55 -1.01
N PRO A 172 2.81 11.79 -0.14
CA PRO A 172 2.72 10.33 -0.09
C PRO A 172 1.28 9.84 0.05
N LYS A 173 0.92 8.82 -0.74
CA LYS A 173 -0.43 8.22 -0.87
C LYS A 173 -1.06 7.75 0.46
N GLY A 174 -0.32 7.73 1.56
CA GLY A 174 -0.80 7.35 2.90
C GLY A 174 -1.41 8.49 3.73
N ALA A 175 -1.20 9.77 3.39
CA ALA A 175 -1.54 10.89 4.27
C ALA A 175 -3.02 11.37 4.21
N ILE A 176 -3.90 10.66 3.48
CA ILE A 176 -5.30 11.08 3.29
C ILE A 176 -6.25 10.42 4.32
N LEU A 177 -5.78 9.44 5.09
CA LEU A 177 -6.57 8.82 6.16
C LEU A 177 -6.20 9.45 7.51
N CYS A 178 -7.13 10.25 8.04
CA CYS A 178 -7.16 10.85 9.38
C CYS A 178 -6.22 12.04 9.63
N GLN A 179 -6.82 13.24 9.55
CA GLN A 179 -6.33 14.45 10.18
C GLN A 179 -6.45 14.29 11.71
N THR A 180 -5.43 13.74 12.36
CA THR A 180 -4.99 13.99 13.75
C THR A 180 -3.94 12.93 14.07
N PRO A 181 -2.76 13.27 14.61
CA PRO A 181 -1.80 12.27 15.10
C PRO A 181 -2.53 11.42 16.13
N ASP A 182 -2.68 10.12 15.86
CA ASP A 182 -3.35 9.25 16.80
C ASP A 182 -2.42 8.97 18.00
N ASP A 183 -2.97 8.49 19.11
CA ASP A 183 -2.19 8.14 20.30
C ASP A 183 -1.07 7.12 19.98
N LYS A 184 -1.25 6.36 18.88
CA LYS A 184 -0.28 5.40 18.37
C LYS A 184 0.89 6.09 17.70
N ASP A 185 0.68 7.12 16.88
CA ASP A 185 1.75 7.92 16.28
C ASP A 185 2.62 8.60 17.33
N VAL A 186 2.01 9.03 18.45
CA VAL A 186 2.77 9.52 19.61
C VAL A 186 3.59 8.38 20.23
N LYS A 187 2.97 7.21 20.45
CA LYS A 187 3.66 6.08 21.05
C LYS A 187 4.78 5.52 20.16
N ILE A 188 4.58 5.50 18.85
CA ILE A 188 5.59 5.09 17.86
C ILE A 188 6.79 6.02 17.96
N ARG A 189 6.58 7.34 17.98
CA ARG A 189 7.68 8.31 18.13
C ARG A 189 8.42 8.14 19.45
N GLU A 190 7.69 7.98 20.54
CA GLU A 190 8.26 7.77 21.87
C GLU A 190 9.10 6.49 21.94
N LEU A 191 8.55 5.36 21.50
CA LEU A 191 9.27 4.08 21.48
C LEU A 191 10.48 4.10 20.55
N THR A 192 10.37 4.80 19.41
CA THR A 192 11.50 4.98 18.48
C THR A 192 12.62 5.77 19.14
N ALA A 193 12.29 6.84 19.86
CA ALA A 193 13.28 7.64 20.60
C ALA A 193 13.94 6.82 21.71
N GLU A 194 13.18 5.99 22.43
CA GLU A 194 13.72 5.15 23.49
C GLU A 194 14.64 4.05 22.94
N LEU A 195 14.23 3.39 21.84
CA LEU A 195 15.07 2.43 21.14
C LEU A 195 16.40 3.05 20.66
N GLN A 196 16.37 4.28 20.17
CA GLN A 196 17.58 4.98 19.74
C GLN A 196 18.53 5.29 20.91
N LYS A 197 18.01 5.67 22.08
CA LYS A 197 18.84 5.86 23.28
C LYS A 197 19.48 4.55 23.70
N GLU A 198 18.72 3.45 23.69
CA GLU A 198 19.24 2.15 24.11
C GLU A 198 20.32 1.63 23.14
N ARG A 199 20.13 1.82 21.83
CA ARG A 199 21.17 1.54 20.84
C ARG A 199 22.46 2.32 21.10
N LYS A 200 22.36 3.60 21.48
CA LYS A 200 23.54 4.42 21.83
C LYS A 200 24.26 3.89 23.08
N ARG A 201 23.50 3.47 24.10
CA ARG A 201 24.08 2.86 25.32
C ARG A 201 24.78 1.53 25.00
N SER A 202 24.14 0.68 24.22
CA SER A 202 24.71 -0.60 23.79
C SER A 202 25.99 -0.41 22.97
N ALA A 203 26.02 0.58 22.08
CA ALA A 203 27.22 0.90 21.29
C ALA A 203 28.39 1.33 22.20
N ALA A 204 28.14 2.18 23.19
CA ALA A 204 29.18 2.61 24.13
C ALA A 204 29.76 1.45 24.96
N LEU A 205 28.90 0.53 25.43
CA LEU A 205 29.36 -0.67 26.15
C LEU A 205 30.15 -1.62 25.24
N GLN A 206 29.73 -1.74 23.98
CA GLN A 206 30.45 -2.53 22.99
C GLN A 206 31.84 -1.95 22.70
N GLU A 207 31.96 -0.63 22.54
CA GLU A 207 33.26 0.04 22.38
C GLU A 207 34.18 -0.17 23.60
N GLN A 208 33.63 -0.16 24.81
CA GLN A 208 34.39 -0.45 26.02
C GLN A 208 34.92 -1.89 26.05
N LEU A 209 34.11 -2.86 25.63
CA LEU A 209 34.53 -4.26 25.54
C LEU A 209 35.61 -4.45 24.47
N ASP A 210 35.47 -3.82 23.30
CA ASP A 210 36.46 -3.92 22.22
C ASP A 210 37.82 -3.37 22.66
N MET A 211 37.85 -2.27 23.41
CA MET A 211 39.08 -1.73 24.00
C MET A 211 39.74 -2.72 24.97
N LEU A 212 38.97 -3.31 25.90
CA LEU A 212 39.50 -4.28 26.87
C LEU A 212 40.04 -5.54 26.19
N LEU A 213 39.34 -6.02 25.16
CA LEU A 213 39.80 -7.17 24.37
C LEU A 213 41.10 -6.85 23.65
N LYS A 214 41.26 -5.63 23.13
CA LYS A 214 42.50 -5.19 22.49
C LYS A 214 43.67 -5.14 23.46
N ASP A 215 43.47 -4.60 24.66
CA ASP A 215 44.50 -4.56 25.70
C ASP A 215 44.94 -5.98 26.11
N MET A 216 43.99 -6.91 26.21
CA MET A 216 44.29 -8.31 26.51
C MET A 216 45.13 -8.98 25.41
N GLU A 217 44.79 -8.72 24.15
CA GLU A 217 45.53 -9.24 22.99
C GLU A 217 46.96 -8.69 22.95
N ASP A 218 47.12 -7.38 23.10
CA ASP A 218 48.43 -6.72 23.08
C ASP A 218 49.33 -7.20 24.22
N HIS A 219 48.75 -7.42 25.41
CA HIS A 219 49.49 -8.00 26.53
C HIS A 219 49.92 -9.44 26.27
N SER A 220 49.04 -10.28 25.69
CA SER A 220 49.38 -11.66 25.29
C SER A 220 50.53 -11.70 24.27
N ASP A 221 50.49 -10.81 23.29
CA ASP A 221 51.55 -10.68 22.28
C ASP A 221 52.88 -10.24 22.91
N GLN A 222 52.83 -9.30 23.85
CA GLN A 222 54.03 -8.84 24.55
C GLN A 222 54.66 -9.96 25.39
N LEU A 223 53.86 -10.73 26.11
CA LEU A 223 54.34 -11.89 26.87
C LEU A 223 54.97 -12.93 25.93
N SER A 224 54.32 -13.20 24.79
CA SER A 224 54.83 -14.12 23.77
C SER A 224 56.18 -13.66 23.20
N LYS A 225 56.34 -12.37 22.92
CA LYS A 225 57.63 -11.77 22.49
C LYS A 225 58.71 -11.94 23.56
N ASN A 226 58.39 -11.68 24.82
CA ASN A 226 59.31 -11.82 25.94
C ASN A 226 59.78 -13.29 26.10
N ILE A 227 58.85 -14.24 26.09
CA ILE A 227 59.14 -15.67 26.18
C ILE A 227 60.04 -16.11 25.03
N ASN A 228 59.69 -15.74 23.79
CA ASN A 228 60.49 -16.08 22.61
C ASN A 228 61.91 -15.49 22.68
N GLY A 229 62.07 -14.28 23.23
CA GLY A 229 63.36 -13.65 23.48
C GLY A 229 64.22 -14.45 24.48
N ILE A 230 63.61 -14.91 25.58
CA ILE A 230 64.28 -15.76 26.57
C ILE A 230 64.69 -17.10 25.94
N VAL A 231 63.76 -17.77 25.24
CA VAL A 231 64.02 -19.06 24.56
C VAL A 231 65.17 -18.93 23.57
N LYS A 232 65.18 -17.87 22.76
CA LYS A 232 66.27 -17.61 21.81
C LYS A 232 67.60 -17.41 22.52
N SER A 233 67.61 -16.63 23.60
CA SER A 233 68.81 -16.38 24.40
C SER A 233 69.36 -17.66 25.02
N VAL A 234 68.50 -18.51 25.59
CA VAL A 234 68.88 -19.83 26.14
C VAL A 234 69.46 -20.72 25.04
N LYS A 235 68.83 -20.77 23.85
CA LYS A 235 69.29 -21.57 22.72
C LYS A 235 70.67 -21.13 22.20
N GLU A 236 70.95 -19.82 22.18
CA GLU A 236 72.27 -19.29 21.82
C GLU A 236 73.34 -19.69 22.85
N LEU A 237 73.01 -19.68 24.15
CA LEU A 237 73.93 -20.12 25.21
C LEU A 237 74.22 -21.63 25.13
N GLU A 238 73.20 -22.45 24.89
CA GLU A 238 73.36 -23.90 24.67
C GLU A 238 74.25 -24.18 23.46
N SER A 239 74.05 -23.45 22.36
CA SER A 239 74.85 -23.58 21.15
C SER A 239 76.33 -23.23 21.40
N ARG A 240 76.61 -22.19 22.20
CA ARG A 240 77.99 -21.85 22.61
C ARG A 240 78.62 -22.93 23.50
N LYS A 241 77.83 -23.59 24.34
CA LYS A 241 78.28 -24.67 25.23
C LYS A 241 78.61 -25.97 24.46
N ILE A 242 77.97 -26.20 23.31
CA ILE A 242 78.25 -27.34 22.42
C ILE A 242 79.57 -27.17 21.64
N VAL A 243 80.02 -25.94 21.39
CA VAL A 243 81.28 -25.65 20.65
C VAL A 243 82.54 -25.86 21.49
N PHE A 244 82.43 -26.00 22.81
CA PHE A 244 83.53 -26.43 23.68
C PHE A 244 83.30 -27.87 24.11
N PRO A 245 83.64 -28.89 23.27
CA PRO A 245 83.58 -30.26 23.71
C PRO A 245 84.59 -30.43 24.84
N ASN A 246 84.11 -31.01 25.94
CA ASN A 246 84.85 -31.38 27.14
C ASN A 246 86.26 -31.89 26.78
N VAL A 247 87.29 -31.05 26.98
CA VAL A 247 88.68 -31.50 26.91
C VAL A 247 88.97 -32.19 28.24
N ARG A 248 89.14 -33.50 28.15
CA ARG A 248 89.43 -34.43 29.23
C ARG A 248 90.89 -34.34 29.66
#